data_AF-A0A659U7G6-F1
#
_entry.id   AF-A0A659U7G6-F1
#
_cell.length_a   1.000
_cell.length_b   1.000
_cell.length_c   1.000
_cell.angle_alpha   90.00
_cell.angle_beta   90.00
_cell.angle_gamma   90.00
#
_symmetry.space_group_name_H-M   'P 1'
#
loop_
_entity.id
_entity.type
_entity.pdbx_description
1 polymer ?
#
loop_
_entity_poly.entity_id
_entity_poly.type
_entity_poly.pdbx_seq_one_letter_code
_entity_poly.pdbx_strand_id
1 'polypeptide(L)'
;GFKQDQAKKTTFTELGASFAIENGVAQTTDISLLGPLVRMDGSGKMDLAEQTLDMRLNPRVVASLAGQGGDVGVKGIGVPIVVQGPLSAPRAYPD
;
A
#
# COMPACT_ATOMS: atom_id res chain seq x y z
N GLY A 1 -9.06 -13.46 8.52
CA GLY A 1 -7.81 -12.97 9.13
C GLY A 1 -6.66 -13.29 8.20
N PHE A 2 -5.97 -12.28 7.68
CA PHE A 2 -4.78 -12.47 6.86
C PHE A 2 -3.67 -13.10 7.73
N LYS A 3 -3.14 -14.25 7.32
CA LYS A 3 -1.99 -14.88 7.97
C LYS A 3 -0.71 -14.26 7.43
N GLN A 4 0.13 -13.69 8.30
CA GLN A 4 1.49 -13.31 7.94
C GLN A 4 2.33 -14.57 7.77
N ASP A 5 2.74 -14.85 6.54
CA ASP A 5 3.72 -15.87 6.22
C ASP A 5 5.06 -15.16 5.96
N GLN A 6 5.98 -15.25 6.92
CA GLN A 6 7.27 -14.56 6.85
C GLN A 6 8.16 -15.04 5.69
N ALA A 7 7.84 -16.19 5.07
CA ALA A 7 8.57 -16.71 3.91
C ALA A 7 8.09 -16.09 2.57
N LYS A 8 6.91 -15.46 2.53
CA LYS A 8 6.37 -14.86 1.31
C LYS A 8 6.90 -13.44 1.13
N LYS A 9 7.67 -13.25 0.06
CA LYS A 9 8.21 -11.95 -0.35
C LYS A 9 7.49 -11.48 -1.61
N THR A 10 7.16 -10.19 -1.65
CA THR A 10 6.64 -9.52 -2.86
C THR A 10 7.78 -8.76 -3.52
N THR A 11 8.11 -9.11 -4.76
CA THR A 11 9.06 -8.34 -5.55
C THR A 11 8.38 -7.10 -6.09
N PHE A 12 8.94 -5.93 -5.78
CA PHE A 12 8.55 -4.65 -6.38
C PHE A 12 9.75 -4.05 -7.10
N THR A 13 9.45 -3.23 -8.10
CA THR A 13 10.43 -2.46 -8.87
C THR A 13 10.61 -1.08 -8.25
N GLU A 14 9.53 -0.50 -7.73
CA GLU A 14 9.54 0.83 -7.13
C GLU A 14 8.57 0.91 -5.94
N LEU A 15 8.98 1.61 -4.89
CA LEU A 15 8.15 1.99 -3.76
C LEU A 15 8.52 3.43 -3.40
N GLY A 16 7.52 4.32 -3.37
CA GLY A 16 7.70 5.72 -3.05
C GLY A 16 6.50 6.31 -2.31
N ALA A 17 6.76 7.36 -1.54
CA ALA A 17 5.76 8.20 -0.90
C ALA A 17 6.43 9.51 -0.47
N SER A 18 5.68 10.62 -0.51
CA SER A 18 6.09 11.91 0.04
C SER A 18 5.34 12.16 1.35
N PHE A 19 6.01 12.81 2.31
CA PHE A 19 5.42 13.13 3.60
C PHE A 19 5.49 14.62 3.89
N ALA A 20 4.34 15.21 4.22
CA ALA A 20 4.27 16.50 4.89
C ALA A 20 4.30 16.25 6.40
N ILE A 21 5.30 16.81 7.10
CA ILE A 21 5.47 16.59 8.54
C ILE A 21 5.16 17.89 9.28
N GLU A 22 4.18 17.84 10.17
CA GLU A 22 3.79 18.96 11.00
C GLU A 22 3.47 18.48 12.42
N ASN A 23 4.01 19.15 13.44
CA ASN A 23 3.73 18.86 14.85
C ASN A 23 3.88 17.37 15.24
N GLY A 24 4.88 16.68 14.67
CA GLY A 24 5.13 15.26 14.94
C GLY A 24 4.22 14.31 14.16
N VAL A 25 3.32 14.80 13.31
CA VAL A 25 2.47 13.98 12.44
C VAL A 25 2.94 14.07 11.00
N ALA A 26 3.34 12.93 10.43
CA ALA A 26 3.69 12.79 9.03
C ALA A 26 2.47 12.34 8.22
N GLN A 27 2.06 13.10 7.20
CA GLN A 27 0.92 12.80 6.34
C GLN A 27 1.40 12.53 4.91
N THR A 28 0.82 11.52 4.26
CA THR A 28 1.10 11.18 2.86
C THR A 28 -0.19 10.94 2.10
N THR A 29 -0.21 11.32 0.83
CA THR A 29 -1.34 11.16 -0.08
C THR A 29 -0.97 10.46 -1.39
N ASP A 30 0.29 10.07 -1.53
CA ASP A 30 0.91 9.65 -2.79
C ASP A 30 1.73 8.36 -2.63
N ILE A 31 1.33 7.47 -1.70
CA ILE A 31 1.96 6.16 -1.60
C ILE A 31 1.78 5.44 -2.93
N SER A 32 2.87 4.93 -3.49
CA SER A 32 2.89 4.19 -4.74
C SER A 32 3.84 3.00 -4.64
N LEU A 33 3.38 1.84 -5.09
CA LEU A 33 4.20 0.65 -5.29
C LEU A 33 3.92 0.08 -6.68
N LEU A 34 5.01 -0.14 -7.42
CA LEU A 34 4.98 -0.75 -8.74
C LEU A 34 5.78 -2.04 -8.70
N GLY A 35 5.13 -3.16 -9.01
CA GLY A 35 5.77 -4.46 -9.19
C GLY A 35 5.30 -5.16 -10.47
N PRO A 36 5.94 -6.28 -10.85
CA PRO A 36 5.62 -7.00 -12.09
C PRO A 36 4.17 -7.51 -12.17
N LEU A 37 3.59 -7.85 -11.01
CA LEU A 37 2.24 -8.44 -10.89
C LEU A 37 1.35 -7.70 -9.89
N VAL A 38 1.85 -6.64 -9.28
CA VAL A 38 1.13 -5.91 -8.23
C VAL A 38 1.33 -4.41 -8.42
N ARG A 39 0.26 -3.66 -8.22
CA ARG A 39 0.30 -2.21 -8.06
C ARG A 39 -0.41 -1.85 -6.77
N MET A 40 0.00 -0.77 -6.13
CA MET A 40 -0.68 -0.25 -4.95
C MET A 40 -0.60 1.26 -4.95
N ASP A 41 -1.70 1.90 -4.60
CA ASP A 41 -1.74 3.29 -4.19
C ASP A 41 -2.25 3.38 -2.75
N GLY A 42 -2.02 4.50 -2.08
CA GLY A 42 -2.51 4.70 -0.74
C GLY A 42 -2.27 6.09 -0.18
N SER A 43 -2.84 6.31 1.00
CA SER A 43 -2.69 7.54 1.77
C SER A 43 -2.81 7.25 3.25
N GLY A 44 -2.35 8.16 4.09
CA GLY A 44 -2.50 8.02 5.52
C GLY A 44 -1.64 8.98 6.32
N LYS A 45 -1.55 8.70 7.62
CA LYS A 45 -0.74 9.45 8.56
C LYS A 45 0.03 8.55 9.54
N MET A 46 1.20 9.04 9.95
CA MET A 46 1.99 8.50 11.05
C MET A 46 2.10 9.55 12.13
N ASP A 47 1.72 9.20 13.35
CA ASP A 47 2.03 9.98 14.54
C ASP A 47 3.37 9.49 15.09
N LEU A 48 4.40 10.32 14.98
CA LEU A 48 5.76 10.00 15.41
C LEU A 48 5.94 10.12 16.93
N ALA A 49 5.10 10.92 17.60
CA ALA A 49 5.13 11.08 19.04
C ALA A 49 4.46 9.89 19.73
N GLU A 50 3.27 9.51 19.27
CA GLU A 50 2.52 8.36 19.77
C GLU A 50 3.03 7.03 19.19
N GLN A 51 3.95 7.09 18.21
CA GLN A 51 4.47 5.94 17.47
C GLN A 51 3.34 5.06 16.92
N THR A 52 2.37 5.68 16.25
CA THR A 52 1.25 4.99 15.60
C THR A 52 1.14 5.35 14.12
N LEU A 53 0.45 4.51 13.36
CA LEU A 53 0.11 4.76 11.96
C LEU A 53 -1.35 4.45 11.69
N ASP A 54 -1.89 5.11 10.67
CA ASP A 54 -3.19 4.84 10.06
C ASP A 54 -3.06 5.07 8.55
N MET A 55 -3.07 3.98 7.78
CA MET A 55 -2.89 3.95 6.34
C MET A 55 -4.03 3.23 5.66
N ARG A 56 -4.52 3.78 4.56
CA ARG A 56 -5.43 3.10 3.63
C ARG A 56 -4.66 2.79 2.36
N LEU A 57 -4.56 1.51 2.03
CA LEU A 57 -3.82 1.01 0.89
C LEU A 57 -4.75 0.24 -0.05
N ASN A 58 -4.59 0.45 -1.34
CA ASN A 58 -5.39 -0.15 -2.40
C ASN A 58 -4.51 -1.05 -3.29
N PRO A 59 -4.06 -2.22 -2.80
CA PRO A 59 -3.30 -3.14 -3.63
C PRO A 59 -4.20 -3.77 -4.69
N ARG A 60 -3.69 -3.89 -5.91
CA ARG A 60 -4.34 -4.50 -7.06
C ARG A 60 -3.40 -5.49 -7.73
N VAL A 61 -3.89 -6.71 -7.98
CA VAL A 61 -3.16 -7.68 -8.81
C VAL A 61 -3.35 -7.31 -10.27
N VAL A 62 -2.25 -7.24 -11.02
CA VAL A 62 -2.26 -6.97 -12.47
C VAL A 62 -1.75 -8.21 -13.21
N ALA A 63 -2.42 -8.59 -14.30
CA ALA A 63 -1.89 -9.62 -15.19
C ALA A 63 -0.65 -9.05 -15.91
N SER A 64 0.49 -9.73 -15.85
CA SER A 64 1.71 -9.26 -16.52
C SER A 64 1.60 -9.39 -18.04
N LEU A 65 1.88 -8.27 -18.73
CA LEU A 65 2.33 -8.10 -20.13
C LEU A 65 1.34 -8.48 -21.27
N ALA A 66 1.08 -7.53 -22.18
CA ALA A 66 0.34 -7.64 -23.46
C ALA A 66 -1.21 -7.64 -23.40
N GLY A 67 -1.76 -6.43 -23.53
CA GLY A 67 -2.94 -6.18 -24.36
C GLY A 67 -2.53 -5.22 -25.48
N GLN A 68 -1.89 -5.74 -26.53
CA GLN A 68 -1.64 -4.98 -27.75
C GLN A 68 -2.99 -4.54 -28.33
N GLY A 69 -3.21 -3.22 -28.43
CA GLY A 69 -4.16 -2.67 -29.40
C GLY A 69 -5.60 -2.40 -28.95
N GLY A 70 -5.92 -2.33 -27.66
CA GLY A 70 -7.28 -2.00 -27.24
C GLY A 70 -7.36 -1.40 -25.86
N ASP A 71 -7.92 -0.19 -25.80
CA ASP A 71 -8.34 0.53 -24.60
C ASP A 71 -9.06 -0.41 -23.60
N VAL A 72 -8.40 -0.80 -22.52
CA VAL A 72 -9.05 -1.48 -21.39
C VAL A 72 -8.30 -1.12 -20.12
N GLY A 73 -8.89 -0.21 -19.33
CA GLY A 73 -8.53 -0.02 -17.93
C GLY A 73 -8.55 -1.38 -17.22
N VAL A 74 -7.37 -1.94 -16.95
CA VAL A 74 -7.23 -3.25 -16.33
C VAL A 74 -7.75 -3.13 -14.90
N LYS A 75 -9.01 -3.50 -14.71
CA LYS A 75 -9.64 -3.70 -13.40
C LYS A 75 -8.95 -4.90 -12.72
N GLY A 76 -7.77 -4.65 -12.15
CA GLY A 76 -7.15 -5.60 -11.24
C GLY A 76 -8.10 -5.91 -10.09
N ILE A 77 -8.13 -7.16 -9.63
CA ILE A 77 -8.84 -7.51 -8.39
C ILE A 77 -8.03 -6.90 -7.26
N GLY A 78 -8.58 -5.84 -6.66
CA GLY A 78 -8.00 -5.16 -5.51
C GLY A 78 -8.75 -5.50 -4.25
N VAL A 79 -8.02 -5.70 -3.17
CA VAL A 79 -8.59 -5.82 -1.82
C VAL A 79 -8.03 -4.64 -1.03
N PRO A 80 -8.81 -3.56 -0.87
CA PRO A 80 -8.42 -2.44 0.00
C PRO A 80 -8.11 -2.95 1.40
N ILE A 81 -7.03 -2.43 1.98
CA ILE A 81 -6.62 -2.77 3.33
C ILE A 81 -6.39 -1.49 4.13
N VAL A 82 -6.77 -1.56 5.39
CA VAL A 82 -6.37 -0.58 6.40
C VAL A 82 -5.20 -1.18 7.17
N VAL A 83 -4.15 -0.40 7.34
CA VAL A 83 -3.02 -0.70 8.22
C VAL A 83 -3.03 0.32 9.34
N GLN A 84 -3.20 -0.12 10.57
CA GLN A 84 -3.34 0.77 11.72
C GLN A 84 -2.71 0.20 12.99
N GLY A 85 -2.25 1.07 13.88
CA GLY A 85 -1.78 0.71 15.22
C GLY A 85 -0.35 1.15 15.48
N PRO A 86 0.33 0.58 16.49
CA PRO A 86 1.70 0.92 16.82
C PRO A 86 2.66 0.66 15.65
N LEU A 87 3.66 1.53 15.44
CA LEU A 87 4.68 1.36 14.41
C LEU A 87 5.46 0.04 14.57
N SER A 88 5.62 -0.43 15.81
CA SER A 88 6.32 -1.68 16.14
C SER A 88 5.51 -2.94 15.83
N ALA A 89 4.17 -2.84 15.78
CA ALA A 89 3.28 -3.98 15.60
C ALA A 89 1.95 -3.54 14.94
N PRO A 90 1.98 -3.03 13.69
CA PRO A 90 0.78 -2.58 13.02
C PRO A 90 -0.11 -3.77 12.66
N ARG A 91 -1.42 -3.53 12.62
CA ARG A 91 -2.42 -4.51 12.21
C ARG A 91 -2.94 -4.16 10.82
N ALA A 92 -3.04 -5.16 9.95
CA ALA A 92 -3.64 -5.03 8.64
C ALA A 92 -4.96 -5.82 8.54
N TYR A 93 -6.00 -5.19 8.03
CA TYR A 93 -7.34 -5.79 7.85
C TYR A 93 -8.02 -5.21 6.60
N PRO A 94 -9.00 -5.90 6.00
CA PRO A 94 -9.76 -5.34 4.88
C PRO A 94 -10.48 -4.06 5.34
N ASP A 95 -10.52 -3.04 4.48
CA ASP A 95 -11.43 -1.89 4.67
C ASP A 95 -12.89 -2.33 4.61
#